data_AF-K2S5J9-F1
#
_entry.id   AF-K2S5J9-F1
#
_cell.length_a   1.000
_cell.length_b   1.000
_cell.length_c   1.000
_cell.angle_alpha   90.00
_cell.angle_beta   90.00
_cell.angle_gamma   90.00
#
_symmetry.space_group_name_H-M   'P 1'
#
loop_
_entity.id
_entity.type
_entity.pdbx_description
1 polymer ?
#
loop_
_entity_poly.entity_id
_entity_poly.type
_entity_poly.pdbx_seq_one_letter_code
_entity_poly.pdbx_strand_id
1 'polypeptide(L)'
;MSIFDVLCGLSSLAISAPGKPDWHAFGTGEALLESIRVALETKLPRGLHTITLSPINATGLLHFRWRGAAFQETIWTAQSFWSRIAILHLDLLNPLPYYQNSNKKDFIKTLHDYLGSFNRSLKGLRFSWIGEAGPNPLLLDLRYGGHNFSAPMIVWCALSDVFLRNVMAHDGDLVALRQTRVPHLLHYELEDEEVVEHGVLVWNNEGVEETIPRGDSLLEGFGSHSL
;
A
#
# COMPACT_ATOMS: atom_id res chain seq x y z
N MET A 1 -6.71 27.19 -19.14
CA MET A 1 -7.85 26.26 -19.32
C MET A 1 -7.31 24.86 -19.08
N SER A 2 -7.83 24.14 -18.08
CA SER A 2 -7.35 22.78 -17.75
C SER A 2 -8.14 21.75 -18.56
N ILE A 3 -7.53 20.62 -18.91
CA ILE A 3 -8.22 19.53 -19.62
C ILE A 3 -9.45 19.02 -18.83
N PHE A 4 -9.37 19.06 -17.50
CA PHE A 4 -10.48 18.66 -16.63
C PHE A 4 -11.69 19.61 -16.67
N ASP A 5 -11.54 20.83 -17.19
CA ASP A 5 -12.66 21.76 -17.41
C ASP A 5 -13.56 21.30 -18.57
N VAL A 6 -13.03 20.48 -19.48
CA VAL A 6 -13.74 20.01 -20.69
C VAL A 6 -14.23 18.57 -20.54
N LEU A 7 -13.64 17.81 -19.62
CA LEU A 7 -13.94 16.40 -19.38
C LEU A 7 -15.01 16.20 -18.28
N CYS A 8 -16.17 16.82 -18.44
CA CYS A 8 -17.27 16.76 -17.45
C CYS A 8 -17.78 15.34 -17.16
N GLY A 9 -17.58 14.40 -18.10
CA GLY A 9 -17.96 12.99 -17.98
C GLY A 9 -16.82 12.05 -17.54
N LEU A 10 -15.67 12.58 -17.12
CA LEU A 10 -14.54 11.75 -16.71
C LEU A 10 -14.91 10.93 -15.47
N SER A 11 -14.98 9.61 -15.61
CA SER A 11 -15.28 8.67 -14.52
C SER A 11 -14.09 7.82 -14.07
N SER A 12 -13.12 7.63 -14.96
CA SER A 12 -11.89 6.89 -14.73
C SER A 12 -10.67 7.68 -15.22
N LEU A 13 -9.58 7.62 -14.47
CA LEU A 13 -8.28 8.18 -14.83
C LEU A 13 -7.22 7.10 -14.73
N ALA A 14 -6.54 6.82 -15.85
CA ALA A 14 -5.42 5.90 -15.91
C ALA A 14 -4.12 6.69 -16.12
N ILE A 15 -3.12 6.39 -15.31
CA ILE A 15 -1.80 6.99 -15.35
C ILE A 15 -0.76 5.87 -15.37
N SER A 16 0.21 5.99 -16.26
CA SER A 16 1.37 5.12 -16.32
C SER A 16 2.63 5.96 -16.11
N ALA A 17 3.44 5.55 -15.15
CA ALA A 17 4.73 6.17 -14.84
C ALA A 17 5.70 5.10 -14.34
N PRO A 18 6.14 4.17 -15.21
CA PRO A 18 7.04 3.08 -14.83
C PRO A 18 8.41 3.59 -14.38
N GLY A 19 8.84 4.78 -14.84
CA GLY A 19 10.11 5.39 -14.47
C GLY A 19 11.30 4.43 -14.51
N LYS A 20 12.28 4.67 -13.64
CA LYS A 20 13.28 3.67 -13.23
C LYS A 20 12.92 3.16 -11.83
N PRO A 21 13.35 1.94 -11.44
CA PRO A 21 13.05 1.37 -10.13
C PRO A 21 13.81 2.05 -8.96
N ASP A 22 14.76 2.96 -9.24
CA ASP A 22 15.48 3.71 -8.21
C ASP A 22 14.67 4.93 -7.71
N TRP A 23 14.28 4.90 -6.43
CA TRP A 23 13.45 5.97 -5.83
C TRP A 23 14.00 7.40 -6.00
N HIS A 24 15.33 7.50 -6.07
CA HIS A 24 16.06 8.75 -5.90
C HIS A 24 16.35 9.48 -7.22
N ALA A 25 16.03 8.89 -8.36
CA ALA A 25 16.19 9.56 -9.64
C ALA A 25 15.01 10.51 -9.88
N PHE A 26 15.20 11.79 -9.54
CA PHE A 26 14.28 12.88 -9.86
C PHE A 26 14.21 13.07 -11.38
N GLY A 27 13.13 12.61 -12.00
CA GLY A 27 12.86 12.79 -13.42
C GLY A 27 11.86 13.92 -13.71
N THR A 28 11.51 14.07 -15.00
CA THR A 28 10.45 14.98 -15.46
C THR A 28 9.04 14.43 -15.25
N GLY A 29 8.90 13.13 -14.96
CA GLY A 29 7.60 12.47 -14.81
C GLY A 29 6.91 12.83 -13.49
N GLU A 30 7.70 13.06 -12.44
CA GLU A 30 7.28 13.36 -11.09
C GLU A 30 6.54 14.71 -11.02
N ALA A 31 7.09 15.74 -11.65
CA ALA A 31 6.46 17.06 -11.76
C ALA A 31 5.12 17.01 -12.52
N LEU A 32 4.98 16.09 -13.49
CA LEU A 32 3.72 15.87 -14.20
C LEU A 32 2.68 15.20 -13.30
N LEU A 33 3.07 14.22 -12.48
CA LEU A 33 2.18 13.56 -11.53
C LEU A 33 1.66 14.55 -10.49
N GLU A 34 2.52 15.40 -9.95
CA GLU A 34 2.13 16.50 -9.05
C GLU A 34 1.16 17.47 -9.74
N SER A 35 1.47 17.86 -10.98
CA SER A 35 0.61 18.76 -11.75
C SER A 35 -0.78 18.16 -12.01
N ILE A 36 -0.86 16.86 -12.31
CA ILE A 36 -2.13 16.14 -12.46
C ILE A 36 -2.88 16.14 -11.13
N ARG A 37 -2.20 15.79 -10.03
CA ARG A 37 -2.79 15.78 -8.68
C ARG A 37 -3.40 17.14 -8.32
N VAL A 38 -2.63 18.22 -8.46
CA VAL A 38 -3.08 19.60 -8.18
C VAL A 38 -4.26 19.97 -9.08
N ALA A 39 -4.22 19.61 -10.36
CA ALA A 39 -5.31 19.90 -11.28
C ALA A 39 -6.61 19.16 -10.91
N LEU A 40 -6.52 17.91 -10.45
CA LEU A 40 -7.68 17.15 -9.96
C LEU A 40 -8.27 17.79 -8.71
N GLU A 41 -7.43 18.14 -7.74
CA GLU A 41 -7.87 18.78 -6.50
C GLU A 41 -8.51 20.15 -6.76
N THR A 42 -8.03 20.88 -7.78
CA THR A 42 -8.53 22.21 -8.14
C THR A 42 -9.85 22.14 -8.92
N LYS A 43 -9.96 21.17 -9.84
CA LYS A 43 -11.10 21.09 -10.76
C LYS A 43 -12.23 20.19 -10.29
N LEU A 44 -11.96 19.29 -9.36
CA LEU A 44 -12.97 18.46 -8.70
C LEU A 44 -13.87 17.72 -9.71
N PRO A 45 -13.32 16.96 -10.68
CA PRO A 45 -14.11 16.31 -11.72
C PRO A 45 -15.13 15.37 -11.07
N ARG A 46 -16.42 15.74 -11.11
CA ARG A 46 -17.45 15.09 -10.29
C ARG A 46 -17.79 13.67 -10.74
N GLY A 47 -17.49 13.31 -11.98
CA GLY A 47 -17.66 11.93 -12.44
C GLY A 47 -16.60 10.98 -11.88
N LEU A 48 -15.42 11.48 -11.51
CA LEU A 48 -14.24 10.66 -11.32
C LEU A 48 -14.29 9.89 -10.01
N HIS A 49 -14.31 8.56 -10.10
CA HIS A 49 -14.34 7.66 -8.96
C HIS A 49 -13.38 6.48 -9.09
N THR A 50 -12.75 6.31 -10.24
CA THR A 50 -11.78 5.24 -10.51
C THR A 50 -10.42 5.83 -10.86
N ILE A 51 -9.37 5.35 -10.19
CA ILE A 51 -7.98 5.68 -10.49
C ILE A 51 -7.22 4.40 -10.77
N THR A 52 -6.50 4.39 -11.89
CA THR A 52 -5.58 3.32 -12.28
C THR A 52 -4.17 3.89 -12.38
N LEU A 53 -3.24 3.32 -11.62
CA LEU A 53 -1.81 3.63 -11.65
C LEU A 53 -1.08 2.35 -12.10
N SER A 54 -0.81 2.22 -13.40
CA SER A 54 -0.30 0.97 -13.98
C SER A 54 0.49 1.18 -15.29
N PRO A 55 1.74 0.69 -15.38
CA PRO A 55 2.67 0.51 -14.26
C PRO A 55 2.99 1.86 -13.58
N ILE A 56 3.27 1.84 -12.28
CA ILE A 56 3.84 2.98 -11.56
C ILE A 56 5.06 2.55 -10.77
N ASN A 57 6.11 3.37 -10.72
CA ASN A 57 7.21 3.16 -9.79
C ASN A 57 6.90 3.74 -8.42
N ALA A 58 7.75 3.35 -7.48
CA ALA A 58 7.68 3.79 -6.12
C ALA A 58 7.69 5.35 -6.06
N THR A 59 8.59 6.03 -6.77
CA THR A 59 8.69 7.51 -6.76
C THR A 59 7.40 8.16 -7.24
N GLY A 60 6.82 7.67 -8.33
CA GLY A 60 5.56 8.18 -8.87
C GLY A 60 4.41 8.06 -7.87
N LEU A 61 4.38 6.99 -7.07
CA LEU A 61 3.41 6.85 -5.98
C LEU A 61 3.52 7.97 -4.94
N LEU A 62 4.74 8.39 -4.58
CA LEU A 62 4.92 9.54 -3.68
C LEU A 62 4.40 10.83 -4.28
N HIS A 63 4.78 11.12 -5.52
CA HIS A 63 4.41 12.38 -6.16
C HIS A 63 2.91 12.47 -6.42
N PHE A 64 2.23 11.33 -6.51
CA PHE A 64 0.78 11.24 -6.60
C PHE A 64 0.07 11.12 -5.23
N ARG A 65 0.81 11.05 -4.12
CA ARG A 65 0.25 11.02 -2.76
C ARG A 65 -0.41 12.36 -2.42
N TRP A 66 -1.63 12.31 -1.87
CA TRP A 66 -2.39 13.51 -1.50
C TRP A 66 -2.52 13.75 0.00
N ARG A 67 -2.08 12.84 0.87
CA ARG A 67 -2.21 13.01 2.33
C ARG A 67 -0.93 12.62 3.04
N GLY A 68 -0.49 13.43 4.01
CA GLY A 68 0.76 13.24 4.75
C GLY A 68 1.85 14.18 4.25
N ALA A 69 3.12 13.76 4.28
CA ALA A 69 4.26 14.51 3.74
C ALA A 69 4.27 14.52 2.20
N ALA A 70 3.19 15.01 1.58
CA ALA A 70 3.12 15.21 0.14
C ALA A 70 4.13 16.30 -0.27
N PHE A 71 4.79 16.14 -1.42
CA PHE A 71 5.83 17.06 -1.91
C PHE A 71 5.34 18.48 -2.21
N GLN A 72 4.02 18.68 -2.26
CA GLN A 72 3.39 19.99 -2.36
C GLN A 72 2.12 20.01 -1.50
N GLU A 73 1.91 21.12 -0.77
CA GLU A 73 0.73 21.32 0.07
C GLU A 73 -0.55 21.02 -0.71
N THR A 74 -1.41 20.21 -0.10
CA THR A 74 -2.71 19.88 -0.66
C THR A 74 -3.65 21.06 -0.50
N ILE A 75 -4.42 21.35 -1.52
CA ILE A 75 -5.42 22.41 -1.41
C ILE A 75 -6.58 21.97 -0.51
N TRP A 76 -7.28 22.92 0.10
CA TRP A 76 -8.33 22.66 1.08
C TRP A 76 -9.49 21.77 0.56
N THR A 77 -9.66 21.67 -0.76
CA THR A 77 -10.66 20.83 -1.43
C THR A 77 -10.19 19.38 -1.69
N ALA A 78 -8.93 19.05 -1.45
CA ALA A 78 -8.34 17.75 -1.75
C ALA A 78 -9.13 16.62 -1.08
N GLN A 79 -9.43 16.74 0.22
CA GLN A 79 -10.21 15.74 0.96
C GLN A 79 -11.57 15.48 0.30
N SER A 80 -12.26 16.52 -0.17
CA SER A 80 -13.57 16.40 -0.84
C SER A 80 -13.48 15.69 -2.18
N PHE A 81 -12.35 15.80 -2.87
CA PHE A 81 -12.09 15.08 -4.11
C PHE A 81 -11.71 13.62 -3.85
N TRP A 82 -10.64 13.39 -3.09
CA TRP A 82 -10.05 12.06 -2.91
C TRP A 82 -10.99 11.09 -2.16
N SER A 83 -11.87 11.60 -1.29
CA SER A 83 -12.90 10.79 -0.63
C SER A 83 -14.00 10.25 -1.57
N ARG A 84 -13.96 10.58 -2.86
CA ARG A 84 -14.90 10.07 -3.87
C ARG A 84 -14.33 8.91 -4.66
N ILE A 85 -13.03 8.69 -4.57
CA ILE A 85 -12.38 7.57 -5.23
C ILE A 85 -12.85 6.30 -4.55
N ALA A 86 -13.53 5.48 -5.33
CA ALA A 86 -14.17 4.24 -4.90
C ALA A 86 -13.42 3.02 -5.44
N ILE A 87 -12.68 3.15 -6.55
CA ILE A 87 -11.91 2.06 -7.14
C ILE A 87 -10.47 2.53 -7.36
N LEU A 88 -9.53 1.77 -6.84
CA LEU A 88 -8.09 1.98 -7.02
C LEU A 88 -7.51 0.72 -7.65
N HIS A 89 -6.85 0.89 -8.81
CA HIS A 89 -6.01 -0.12 -9.42
C HIS A 89 -4.57 0.36 -9.37
N LEU A 90 -3.68 -0.43 -8.78
CA LEU A 90 -2.27 -0.11 -8.58
C LEU A 90 -1.40 -1.29 -9.01
N ASP A 91 -0.68 -1.15 -10.12
CA ASP A 91 0.37 -2.09 -10.53
C ASP A 91 1.73 -1.41 -10.27
N LEU A 92 2.33 -1.77 -9.13
CA LEU A 92 3.47 -1.10 -8.54
C LEU A 92 4.75 -1.89 -8.79
N LEU A 93 5.74 -1.26 -9.40
CA LEU A 93 7.08 -1.84 -9.53
C LEU A 93 7.66 -2.06 -8.13
N ASN A 94 7.96 -3.32 -7.79
CA ASN A 94 8.46 -3.69 -6.48
C ASN A 94 9.89 -3.16 -6.29
N PRO A 95 10.11 -2.16 -5.41
CA PRO A 95 11.43 -1.61 -5.22
C PRO A 95 12.21 -2.32 -4.12
N LEU A 96 11.55 -3.19 -3.33
CA LEU A 96 12.12 -3.80 -2.13
C LEU A 96 13.41 -4.58 -2.42
N PRO A 97 13.55 -5.35 -3.52
CA PRO A 97 14.79 -6.08 -3.81
C PRO A 97 16.02 -5.19 -3.97
N TYR A 98 15.81 -3.92 -4.35
CA TYR A 98 16.87 -2.94 -4.61
C TYR A 98 17.14 -2.02 -3.42
N TYR A 99 16.33 -2.09 -2.37
CA TYR A 99 16.39 -1.16 -1.24
C TYR A 99 17.16 -1.73 -0.05
N GLN A 100 17.91 -0.86 0.62
CA GLN A 100 18.44 -1.14 1.96
C GLN A 100 17.30 -1.17 2.99
N ASN A 101 17.52 -1.85 4.13
CA ASN A 101 16.48 -2.07 5.15
C ASN A 101 15.78 -0.77 5.64
N SER A 102 16.50 0.35 5.76
CA SER A 102 15.90 1.64 6.11
C SER A 102 14.92 2.12 5.04
N ASN A 103 15.33 2.05 3.77
CA ASN A 103 14.52 2.50 2.64
C ASN A 103 13.32 1.57 2.42
N LYS A 104 13.47 0.25 2.65
CA LYS A 104 12.37 -0.71 2.67
C LYS A 104 11.31 -0.28 3.69
N LYS A 105 11.69 -0.01 4.95
CA LYS A 105 10.78 0.47 5.99
C LYS A 105 10.04 1.76 5.60
N ASP A 106 10.77 2.76 5.12
CA ASP A 106 10.21 4.06 4.76
C ASP A 106 9.21 3.95 3.61
N PHE A 107 9.52 3.12 2.62
CA PHE A 107 8.62 2.83 1.52
C PHE A 107 7.38 2.07 1.97
N ILE A 108 7.52 1.03 2.81
CA ILE A 108 6.37 0.28 3.35
C ILE A 108 5.44 1.20 4.14
N LYS A 109 6.00 2.09 4.97
CA LYS A 109 5.23 3.09 5.70
C LYS A 109 4.52 4.05 4.75
N THR A 110 5.21 4.47 3.71
CA THR A 110 4.62 5.33 2.67
C THR A 110 3.47 4.66 1.95
N LEU A 111 3.63 3.40 1.52
CA LEU A 111 2.59 2.64 0.85
C LEU A 111 1.39 2.45 1.77
N HIS A 112 1.62 2.09 3.04
CA HIS A 112 0.59 1.98 4.07
C HIS A 112 -0.19 3.28 4.22
N ASP A 113 0.49 4.42 4.38
CA ASP A 113 -0.15 5.73 4.50
C ASP A 113 -0.92 6.12 3.23
N TYR A 114 -0.35 5.84 2.05
CA TYR A 114 -0.96 6.13 0.76
C TYR A 114 -2.29 5.39 0.64
N LEU A 115 -2.30 4.08 0.87
CA LEU A 115 -3.50 3.28 0.85
C LEU A 115 -4.47 3.76 1.93
N GLY A 116 -4.00 3.96 3.16
CA GLY A 116 -4.80 4.43 4.28
C GLY A 116 -5.52 5.76 4.05
N SER A 117 -5.02 6.59 3.12
CA SER A 117 -5.71 7.83 2.72
C SER A 117 -7.11 7.56 2.12
N PHE A 118 -7.34 6.38 1.54
CA PHE A 118 -8.61 5.98 0.91
C PHE A 118 -9.52 5.13 1.81
N ASN A 119 -9.16 4.92 3.07
CA ASN A 119 -9.80 3.95 3.96
C ASN A 119 -11.32 4.11 4.14
N ARG A 120 -11.84 5.33 3.97
CA ARG A 120 -13.28 5.64 4.11
C ARG A 120 -14.09 5.46 2.83
N SER A 121 -13.46 5.52 1.66
CA SER A 121 -14.17 5.64 0.37
C SER A 121 -13.97 4.46 -0.56
N LEU A 122 -12.83 3.76 -0.43
CA LEU A 122 -12.47 2.68 -1.32
C LEU A 122 -13.43 1.50 -1.16
N LYS A 123 -14.04 1.09 -2.26
CA LYS A 123 -14.91 -0.08 -2.39
C LYS A 123 -14.22 -1.25 -3.08
N GLY A 124 -13.37 -0.94 -4.06
CA GLY A 124 -12.57 -1.92 -4.79
C GLY A 124 -11.10 -1.57 -4.81
N LEU A 125 -10.25 -2.55 -4.47
CA LEU A 125 -8.81 -2.48 -4.60
C LEU A 125 -8.31 -3.59 -5.54
N ARG A 126 -7.60 -3.20 -6.59
CA ARG A 126 -6.80 -4.11 -7.41
C ARG A 126 -5.33 -3.73 -7.23
N PHE A 127 -4.53 -4.64 -6.69
CA PHE A 127 -3.14 -4.37 -6.41
C PHE A 127 -2.26 -5.47 -6.98
N SER A 128 -1.19 -5.10 -7.68
CA SER A 128 -0.19 -6.03 -8.17
C SER A 128 1.22 -5.50 -7.93
N TRP A 129 2.12 -6.37 -7.46
CA TRP A 129 3.55 -6.12 -7.56
C TRP A 129 4.06 -6.49 -8.96
N ILE A 130 4.82 -5.60 -9.58
CA ILE A 130 5.53 -5.88 -10.83
C ILE A 130 6.99 -6.19 -10.49
N GLY A 131 7.50 -7.33 -10.97
CA GLY A 131 8.82 -7.84 -10.63
C GLY A 131 8.72 -8.97 -9.61
N GLU A 132 9.60 -8.98 -8.62
CA GLU A 132 9.54 -9.94 -7.52
C GLU A 132 8.26 -9.75 -6.69
N ALA A 133 7.79 -10.83 -6.07
CA ALA A 133 6.67 -10.77 -5.15
C ALA A 133 6.96 -9.79 -4.01
N GLY A 134 5.91 -9.14 -3.53
CA GLY A 134 6.02 -8.17 -2.43
C GLY A 134 4.97 -8.40 -1.36
N PRO A 135 5.05 -7.68 -0.24
CA PRO A 135 4.20 -7.90 0.92
C PRO A 135 2.73 -7.62 0.63
N ASN A 136 1.85 -8.25 1.42
CA ASN A 136 0.41 -7.95 1.37
C ASN A 136 0.13 -6.48 1.74
N PRO A 137 -0.40 -5.66 0.80
CA PRO A 137 -0.54 -4.21 0.98
C PRO A 137 -1.57 -3.82 2.05
N LEU A 138 -2.43 -4.76 2.47
CA LEU A 138 -3.47 -4.53 3.48
C LEU A 138 -3.04 -4.96 4.90
N LEU A 139 -1.88 -5.62 5.03
CA LEU A 139 -1.34 -6.15 6.29
C LEU A 139 0.09 -5.66 6.58
N LEU A 140 0.51 -4.57 5.93
CA LEU A 140 1.85 -4.01 6.07
C LEU A 140 2.21 -3.71 7.52
N ASP A 141 1.27 -3.15 8.28
CA ASP A 141 1.47 -2.84 9.71
C ASP A 141 1.55 -4.08 10.60
N LEU A 142 0.87 -5.16 10.23
CA LEU A 142 0.86 -6.40 11.01
C LEU A 142 2.09 -7.26 10.77
N ARG A 143 2.54 -7.34 9.50
CA ARG A 143 3.55 -8.32 9.06
C ARG A 143 4.94 -7.73 8.91
N TYR A 144 5.01 -6.43 8.62
CA TYR A 144 6.25 -5.71 8.35
C TYR A 144 6.46 -4.54 9.34
N GLY A 145 5.59 -4.45 10.34
CA GLY A 145 5.67 -3.50 11.43
C GLY A 145 6.62 -3.95 12.54
N GLY A 146 7.82 -3.39 12.58
CA GLY A 146 8.75 -3.56 13.71
C GLY A 146 8.52 -2.54 14.83
N HIS A 147 9.39 -2.52 15.84
CA HIS A 147 9.34 -1.59 16.98
C HIS A 147 9.31 -0.09 16.62
N ASN A 148 9.61 0.27 15.37
CA ASN A 148 9.59 1.64 14.84
C ASN A 148 8.49 1.89 13.79
N PHE A 149 7.63 0.91 13.50
CA PHE A 149 6.50 1.07 12.60
C PHE A 149 5.28 1.55 13.38
N SER A 150 5.26 2.85 13.69
CA SER A 150 4.19 3.48 14.46
C SER A 150 2.92 3.76 13.65
N ALA A 151 2.79 3.21 12.44
CA ALA A 151 1.66 3.50 11.59
C ALA A 151 0.42 2.83 12.18
N PRO A 152 -0.69 3.58 12.38
CA PRO A 152 -1.88 3.01 12.98
C PRO A 152 -2.49 1.96 12.05
N MET A 153 -3.20 1.03 12.66
CA MET A 153 -4.05 0.08 11.96
C MET A 153 -5.04 0.80 11.04
N ILE A 154 -5.16 0.33 9.80
CA ILE A 154 -6.14 0.84 8.84
C ILE A 154 -7.35 -0.09 8.83
N VAL A 155 -8.53 0.46 9.12
CA VAL A 155 -9.81 -0.23 8.90
C VAL A 155 -10.48 0.36 7.66
N TRP A 156 -10.78 -0.50 6.71
CA TRP A 156 -11.39 -0.18 5.43
C TRP A 156 -12.90 -0.40 5.51
N CYS A 157 -13.64 0.64 5.88
CA CYS A 157 -15.07 0.51 6.20
C CYS A 157 -15.97 0.31 4.98
N ALA A 158 -15.49 0.63 3.77
CA ALA A 158 -16.28 0.52 2.54
C ALA A 158 -15.76 -0.54 1.57
N LEU A 159 -14.58 -1.12 1.84
CA LEU A 159 -13.89 -2.01 0.93
C LEU A 159 -14.58 -3.38 0.95
N SER A 160 -15.05 -3.81 -0.22
CA SER A 160 -15.76 -5.07 -0.42
C SER A 160 -15.06 -5.99 -1.41
N ASP A 161 -14.30 -5.42 -2.34
CA ASP A 161 -13.69 -6.13 -3.46
C ASP A 161 -12.18 -5.95 -3.42
N VAL A 162 -11.45 -7.06 -3.25
CA VAL A 162 -9.98 -7.05 -3.18
C VAL A 162 -9.43 -8.09 -4.15
N PHE A 163 -8.57 -7.64 -5.04
CA PHE A 163 -7.81 -8.47 -5.96
C PHE A 163 -6.33 -8.18 -5.75
N LEU A 164 -5.58 -9.17 -5.31
CA LEU A 164 -4.14 -9.07 -5.06
C LEU A 164 -3.41 -9.99 -6.03
N ARG A 165 -2.31 -9.50 -6.60
CA ARG A 165 -1.48 -10.28 -7.52
C ARG A 165 0.00 -10.15 -7.21
N ASN A 166 0.74 -11.27 -7.31
CA ASN A 166 2.18 -11.31 -7.05
C ASN A 166 2.53 -10.86 -5.62
N VAL A 167 1.72 -11.32 -4.66
CA VAL A 167 1.82 -10.93 -3.24
C VAL A 167 2.33 -12.11 -2.43
N MET A 168 3.29 -11.83 -1.55
CA MET A 168 3.69 -12.68 -0.45
C MET A 168 2.54 -12.76 0.54
N ALA A 169 1.93 -13.94 0.64
CA ALA A 169 0.85 -14.19 1.57
C ALA A 169 1.31 -15.15 2.67
N HIS A 170 0.76 -14.92 3.85
CA HIS A 170 1.02 -15.71 5.04
C HIS A 170 -0.24 -16.45 5.47
N ASP A 171 -0.02 -17.57 6.15
CA ASP A 171 -1.10 -18.33 6.78
C ASP A 171 -1.95 -17.44 7.69
N GLY A 172 -3.26 -17.49 7.48
CA GLY A 172 -4.24 -16.72 8.26
C GLY A 172 -4.40 -15.26 7.84
N ASP A 173 -3.74 -14.78 6.77
CA ASP A 173 -3.90 -13.40 6.30
C ASP A 173 -5.35 -13.06 5.94
N LEU A 174 -6.08 -13.96 5.26
CA LEU A 174 -7.50 -13.75 4.95
C LEU A 174 -8.36 -13.64 6.23
N VAL A 175 -8.03 -14.42 7.25
CA VAL A 175 -8.73 -14.37 8.55
C VAL A 175 -8.45 -13.05 9.25
N ALA A 176 -7.17 -12.65 9.30
CA ALA A 176 -6.75 -11.37 9.88
C ALA A 176 -7.40 -10.19 9.15
N LEU A 177 -7.46 -10.22 7.82
CA LEU A 177 -8.10 -9.20 7.00
C LEU A 177 -9.57 -9.04 7.38
N ARG A 178 -10.36 -10.12 7.36
CA ARG A 178 -11.80 -10.07 7.65
C ARG A 178 -12.10 -9.62 9.08
N GLN A 179 -11.29 -10.04 10.04
CA GLN A 179 -11.51 -9.72 11.45
C GLN A 179 -11.10 -8.31 11.83
N THR A 180 -10.03 -7.78 11.22
CA THR A 180 -9.36 -6.58 11.74
C THR A 180 -9.19 -5.43 10.75
N ARG A 181 -9.24 -5.69 9.44
CA ARG A 181 -8.95 -4.67 8.40
C ARG A 181 -10.15 -4.37 7.52
N VAL A 182 -10.84 -5.39 7.01
CA VAL A 182 -11.87 -5.28 5.97
C VAL A 182 -13.15 -6.00 6.40
N PRO A 183 -13.97 -5.39 7.29
CA PRO A 183 -15.13 -6.05 7.89
C PRO A 183 -16.24 -6.36 6.88
N HIS A 184 -16.24 -5.71 5.72
CA HIS A 184 -17.25 -5.87 4.67
C HIS A 184 -16.70 -6.57 3.41
N LEU A 185 -15.61 -7.34 3.55
CA LEU A 185 -15.01 -8.08 2.45
C LEU A 185 -15.97 -9.12 1.87
N LEU A 186 -16.41 -8.92 0.63
CA LEU A 186 -17.29 -9.83 -0.11
C LEU A 186 -16.51 -10.69 -1.09
N HIS A 187 -15.61 -10.05 -1.85
CA HIS A 187 -14.81 -10.66 -2.90
C HIS A 187 -13.33 -10.51 -2.57
N TYR A 188 -12.63 -11.64 -2.53
CA TYR A 188 -11.19 -11.70 -2.33
C TYR A 188 -10.60 -12.69 -3.32
N GLU A 189 -9.66 -12.21 -4.12
CA GLU A 189 -8.94 -12.99 -5.12
C GLU A 189 -7.44 -12.74 -4.95
N LEU A 190 -6.67 -13.83 -5.03
CA LEU A 190 -5.21 -13.82 -4.94
C LEU A 190 -4.66 -14.59 -6.15
N GLU A 191 -3.91 -13.90 -6.99
CA GLU A 191 -3.25 -14.45 -8.18
C GLU A 191 -1.72 -14.43 -7.98
N ASP A 192 -1.01 -15.42 -8.54
CA ASP A 192 0.46 -15.51 -8.50
C ASP A 192 1.02 -15.39 -7.07
N GLU A 193 0.56 -16.24 -6.14
CA GLU A 193 0.98 -16.21 -4.73
C GLU A 193 2.34 -16.87 -4.51
N GLU A 194 3.20 -16.20 -3.72
CA GLU A 194 4.36 -16.82 -3.07
C GLU A 194 4.05 -17.00 -1.57
N VAL A 195 3.88 -18.25 -1.14
CA VAL A 195 3.59 -18.58 0.26
C VAL A 195 4.88 -18.46 1.08
N VAL A 196 4.87 -17.60 2.09
CA VAL A 196 5.99 -17.44 3.03
C VAL A 196 5.67 -18.16 4.33
N GLU A 197 6.43 -19.21 4.66
CA GLU A 197 6.27 -19.96 5.91
C GLU A 197 6.48 -19.07 7.14
N HIS A 198 5.56 -19.20 8.11
CA HIS A 198 5.56 -18.67 9.48
C HIS A 198 6.66 -17.62 9.83
N GLY A 199 6.29 -16.34 9.87
CA GLY A 199 7.11 -15.32 10.51
C GLY A 199 6.55 -13.90 10.38
N VAL A 200 6.81 -13.07 11.38
CA VAL A 200 6.79 -11.61 11.22
C VAL A 200 8.17 -11.22 10.71
N LEU A 201 8.24 -10.46 9.61
CA LEU A 201 9.51 -9.94 9.13
C LEU A 201 9.91 -8.75 10.01
N VAL A 202 10.75 -9.04 11.00
CA VAL A 202 11.35 -8.01 11.85
C VAL A 202 12.61 -7.51 11.17
N TRP A 203 12.52 -6.28 10.66
CA TRP A 203 13.66 -5.59 10.08
C TRP A 203 14.66 -5.18 11.17
N ASN A 204 15.62 -6.03 11.48
CA ASN A 204 16.72 -5.68 12.37
C ASN A 204 17.64 -4.65 11.69
N ASN A 205 18.15 -3.69 12.47
CA ASN A 205 19.10 -2.68 11.98
C ASN A 205 20.47 -3.28 11.62
N GLU A 206 20.67 -4.57 11.86
CA GLU A 206 21.90 -5.32 11.60
C GLU A 206 21.64 -6.46 10.62
N GLY A 207 21.34 -6.12 9.35
CA GLY A 207 21.59 -6.99 8.19
C GLY A 207 21.00 -8.41 8.09
N VAL A 208 20.25 -8.91 9.08
CA VAL A 208 19.68 -10.27 9.09
C VAL A 208 18.16 -10.17 9.14
N GLU A 209 17.51 -10.58 8.05
CA GLU A 209 16.08 -10.87 8.01
C GLU A 209 15.86 -12.14 8.84
N GLU A 210 15.37 -11.99 10.08
CA GLU A 210 15.07 -13.12 10.94
C GLU A 210 13.55 -13.24 11.05
N THR A 211 13.00 -14.29 10.42
CA THR A 211 11.63 -14.75 10.67
C THR A 211 11.57 -15.27 12.09
N ILE A 212 10.92 -14.53 12.99
CA ILE A 212 10.73 -14.98 14.37
C ILE A 212 9.49 -15.90 14.40
N PRO A 213 9.64 -17.22 14.65
CA PRO A 213 8.50 -18.09 14.89
C PRO A 213 7.84 -17.69 16.22
N ARG A 214 6.51 -17.57 16.23
CA ARG A 214 5.75 -17.49 17.49
C ARG A 214 5.82 -18.86 18.14
N GLY A 215 6.58 -18.96 19.24
CA GLY A 215 6.63 -20.17 20.05
C GLY A 215 5.28 -20.49 20.66
N ASP A 216 4.64 -21.54 20.16
CA ASP A 216 3.63 -22.28 20.91
C ASP A 216 4.34 -23.21 21.91
N SER A 217 4.17 -22.89 23.19
CA SER A 217 4.17 -23.78 24.36
C SER A 217 5.07 -25.03 24.36
N LEU A 218 6.14 -25.00 25.16
CA LEU A 218 6.60 -26.18 25.90
C LEU A 218 6.68 -25.85 27.40
N LEU A 219 5.56 -26.13 28.08
CA LEU A 219 5.59 -26.58 29.47
C LEU A 219 6.18 -27.99 29.46
N GLU A 220 7.46 -28.14 29.79
CA GLU A 220 8.00 -29.42 30.23
C GLU A 220 8.94 -29.23 31.42
N GLY A 221 8.84 -30.18 32.34
CA GLY A 221 9.17 -30.00 33.74
C GLY A 221 10.65 -29.99 34.06
N PHE A 222 10.99 -29.30 35.14
CA PHE A 222 12.16 -29.64 35.93
C PHE A 222 11.72 -30.27 37.23
N GLY A 223 11.75 -31.60 37.23
CA GLY A 223 11.81 -32.40 38.44
C GLY A 223 13.18 -32.28 39.10
N SER A 224 13.13 -32.15 40.42
CA SER A 224 14.01 -32.74 41.43
C SER A 224 15.40 -33.21 40.99
N HIS A 225 16.45 -32.61 41.58
CA HIS A 225 17.61 -33.38 42.05
C HIS A 225 18.21 -32.75 43.30
N SER A 226 18.43 -33.63 44.29
CA SER A 226 19.03 -33.42 45.60
C SER A 226 20.51 -33.06 45.53
N LEU A 227 20.97 -32.24 46.48
CA LEU A 227 22.11 -32.50 47.37
C LEU A 227 21.99 -31.58 48.60
#